data_AF-A3ILC1-F1
#
_entry.id   AF-A3ILC1-F1
#
_cell.length_a   1.000
_cell.length_b   1.000
_cell.length_c   1.000
_cell.angle_alpha   90.00
_cell.angle_beta   90.00
_cell.angle_gamma   90.00
#
_symmetry.space_group_name_H-M   'P 1'
#
loop_
_entity.id
_entity.type
_entity.pdbx_description
1 polymer ?
#
loop_
_entity_poly.entity_id
_entity_poly.type
_entity_poly.pdbx_seq_one_letter_code
_entity_poly.pdbx_strand_id
1 'polypeptide(L)'
;MKDNYVCYDQDNQFLSNKKQRLMKVKVIIWQEDDIWCGSVPALPGCHTWGETYDHLIEMLKEAIEAWLDVANEKANLEKDSKLVKEVEISI
;
A
#
# COMPACT_ATOMS: atom_id res chain seq x y z
N MET A 1 -4.61 22.76 8.57
CA MET A 1 -5.71 22.29 9.45
C MET A 1 -5.91 20.82 9.14
N LYS A 2 -5.79 19.95 10.15
CA LYS A 2 -5.59 18.50 9.97
C LYS A 2 -6.92 17.79 9.74
N ASP A 3 -7.00 16.99 8.68
CA ASP A 3 -8.16 16.17 8.33
C ASP A 3 -8.45 15.13 9.42
N ASN A 4 -9.64 15.23 10.01
CA ASN A 4 -10.10 14.44 11.14
C ASN A 4 -10.95 13.26 10.62
N TYR A 5 -10.31 12.17 10.21
CA TYR A 5 -11.00 10.90 9.99
C TYR A 5 -11.13 10.16 11.33
N VAL A 6 -12.35 10.07 11.86
CA VAL A 6 -12.65 9.29 13.06
C VAL A 6 -13.26 7.96 12.63
N CYS A 7 -12.57 6.86 12.90
CA CYS A 7 -13.07 5.51 12.67
C CYS A 7 -13.53 4.85 13.99
N TYR A 8 -14.67 4.16 13.91
CA TYR A 8 -15.27 3.35 14.98
C TYR A 8 -15.20 1.87 14.55
N ASP A 9 -15.15 0.94 15.51
CA ASP A 9 -15.23 -0.50 15.21
C ASP A 9 -16.69 -1.00 15.08
N GLN A 10 -16.87 -2.32 14.89
CA GLN A 10 -18.19 -2.93 14.66
C GLN A 10 -19.11 -2.87 15.89
N ASP A 11 -18.58 -2.51 17.06
CA ASP A 11 -19.34 -2.34 18.31
C ASP A 11 -19.48 -0.85 18.70
N ASN A 12 -19.14 0.06 17.78
CA ASN A 12 -19.29 1.51 17.87
C ASN A 12 -18.61 2.14 19.11
N GLN A 13 -17.44 1.63 19.51
CA GLN A 13 -16.61 2.28 20.51
C GLN A 13 -15.61 3.26 19.86
N PHE A 14 -15.46 4.46 20.45
CA PHE A 14 -14.45 5.43 20.04
C PHE A 14 -13.07 4.84 20.30
N LEU A 15 -12.32 4.54 19.23
CA LEU A 15 -11.01 3.89 19.31
C LEU A 15 -9.96 4.86 19.90
N SER A 16 -9.97 5.05 21.22
CA SER A 16 -8.84 5.63 21.97
C SER A 16 -7.64 4.68 22.06
N ASN A 17 -7.77 3.46 21.53
CA ASN A 17 -6.69 2.53 21.28
C ASN A 17 -6.73 2.11 19.82
N LYS A 18 -5.88 2.74 19.00
CA LYS A 18 -5.63 2.39 17.59
C LYS A 18 -5.13 0.94 17.57
N LYS A 19 -6.03 -0.03 17.44
CA LYS A 19 -5.69 -1.42 17.08
C LYS A 19 -5.19 -1.35 15.64
N GLN A 20 -3.95 -0.88 15.48
CA GLN A 20 -3.23 -0.85 14.22
C GLN A 20 -3.32 -2.26 13.66
N ARG A 21 -3.97 -2.44 12.51
CA ARG A 21 -3.79 -3.65 11.71
C ARG A 21 -2.30 -3.68 11.40
N LEU A 22 -1.53 -4.43 12.17
CA LEU A 22 -0.15 -4.73 11.83
C LEU A 22 -0.20 -5.52 10.52
N MET A 23 0.02 -4.82 9.41
CA MET A 23 0.24 -5.47 8.13
C MET A 23 1.61 -6.14 8.22
N LYS A 24 1.60 -7.46 8.23
CA LYS A 24 2.82 -8.27 8.16
C LYS A 24 2.99 -8.69 6.72
N VAL A 25 4.00 -8.13 6.07
CA VAL A 25 4.36 -8.48 4.70
C VAL A 25 5.56 -9.41 4.74
N LYS A 26 5.49 -10.53 4.02
CA LYS A 26 6.61 -11.46 3.88
C LYS A 26 7.58 -10.90 2.82
N VAL A 27 8.86 -10.92 3.15
CA VAL A 27 9.94 -10.50 2.26
C VAL A 27 10.94 -11.65 2.14
N ILE A 28 11.42 -11.89 0.93
CA ILE A 28 12.55 -12.78 0.65
C ILE A 28 13.79 -11.91 0.53
N ILE A 29 14.82 -12.20 1.34
CA ILE A 29 16.08 -11.45 1.36
C ILE A 29 17.21 -12.41 0.97
N TRP A 30 18.11 -11.94 0.11
CA TRP A 30 19.33 -12.64 -0.27
C TRP A 30 20.46 -11.63 -0.49
N GLN A 31 21.68 -12.11 -0.70
CA GLN A 31 22.84 -11.27 -0.98
C GLN A 31 23.43 -11.64 -2.34
N GLU A 32 23.77 -10.63 -3.14
CA GLU A 32 24.35 -10.77 -4.47
C GLU A 32 25.50 -9.75 -4.60
N ASP A 33 26.71 -10.21 -4.89
CA ASP A 33 27.92 -9.37 -4.99
C ASP A 33 28.11 -8.38 -3.81
N ASP A 34 27.98 -8.89 -2.59
CA ASP A 34 28.03 -8.14 -1.33
C ASP A 34 26.88 -7.12 -1.12
N ILE A 35 25.93 -7.01 -2.03
CA ILE A 35 24.75 -6.15 -1.93
C ILE A 35 23.56 -6.95 -1.38
N TRP A 36 22.81 -6.34 -0.47
CA TRP A 36 21.57 -6.93 0.06
C TRP A 36 20.41 -6.69 -0.90
N CYS A 37 19.72 -7.76 -1.27
CA CYS A 37 18.57 -7.73 -2.18
C CYS A 37 17.32 -8.23 -1.47
N GLY A 38 16.17 -7.61 -1.76
CA GLY A 38 14.89 -7.95 -1.18
C GLY A 38 13.78 -7.98 -2.21
N SER A 39 12.89 -8.95 -2.09
CA SER A 39 11.66 -9.04 -2.89
C SER A 39 10.45 -9.28 -2.02
N VAL A 40 9.33 -8.70 -2.39
CA VAL A 40 8.05 -8.86 -1.70
C VAL A 40 7.12 -9.73 -2.56
N PRO A 41 6.98 -11.04 -2.32
CA PRO A 41 6.15 -11.91 -3.16
C PRO A 41 4.67 -11.53 -3.20
N ALA A 42 4.18 -10.85 -2.16
CA ALA A 42 2.81 -10.36 -2.10
C ALA A 42 2.57 -9.14 -2.99
N LEU A 43 3.63 -8.43 -3.39
CA LEU A 43 3.59 -7.22 -4.21
C LEU A 43 4.39 -7.48 -5.51
N PRO A 44 3.75 -8.04 -6.55
CA PRO A 44 4.43 -8.37 -7.79
C PRO A 44 5.17 -7.15 -8.37
N GLY A 45 6.46 -7.34 -8.67
CA GLY A 45 7.33 -6.27 -9.18
C GLY A 45 7.97 -5.38 -8.11
N CYS A 46 7.68 -5.58 -6.82
CA CYS A 46 8.35 -4.88 -5.74
C CYS A 46 9.66 -5.60 -5.36
N HIS A 47 10.77 -5.05 -5.87
CA HIS A 47 12.13 -5.50 -5.59
C HIS A 47 12.97 -4.28 -5.23
N THR A 48 13.79 -4.40 -4.19
CA THR A 48 14.71 -3.36 -3.75
C THR A 48 16.06 -3.97 -3.39
N TRP A 49 17.06 -3.11 -3.24
CA TRP A 49 18.40 -3.49 -2.85
C TRP A 49 18.99 -2.42 -1.93
N GLY A 50 20.06 -2.76 -1.21
CA GLY A 50 20.77 -1.85 -0.31
C GLY A 50 22.18 -2.35 0.01
N GLU A 51 23.09 -1.41 0.24
CA GLU A 51 24.49 -1.71 0.62
C GLU A 51 24.60 -2.42 1.98
N THR A 52 23.62 -2.18 2.86
CA THR A 52 23.53 -2.81 4.18
C THR A 52 22.13 -3.37 4.39
N TYR A 53 22.01 -4.30 5.33
CA TYR A 53 20.72 -4.87 5.71
C TYR A 53 19.73 -3.79 6.16
N ASP A 54 20.17 -2.83 6.97
CA ASP A 54 19.30 -1.75 7.46
C ASP A 54 18.82 -0.85 6.32
N HIS A 55 19.71 -0.51 5.40
CA HIS A 55 19.35 0.28 4.21
C HIS A 55 18.34 -0.47 3.33
N LEU A 56 18.51 -1.79 3.13
CA LEU A 56 17.52 -2.61 2.44
C LEU A 56 16.15 -2.55 3.11
N ILE A 57 16.09 -2.61 4.44
CA ILE A 57 14.83 -2.55 5.19
C ILE A 57 14.13 -1.19 5.05
N GLU A 58 14.89 -0.09 5.02
CA GLU A 58 14.34 1.25 4.76
C GLU A 58 13.73 1.32 3.35
N MET A 59 14.48 0.88 2.34
CA MET A 59 14.00 0.85 0.95
C MET A 59 12.77 -0.04 0.77
N LEU A 60 12.73 -1.19 1.44
CA LEU A 60 11.56 -2.07 1.42
C LEU A 60 10.32 -1.40 1.99
N LYS A 61 10.44 -0.65 3.09
CA LYS A 61 9.30 0.06 3.69
C LYS A 61 8.74 1.10 2.73
N GLU A 62 9.61 1.94 2.17
CA GLU A 62 9.22 2.98 1.22
C GLU A 62 8.58 2.38 -0.04
N ALA A 63 9.16 1.32 -0.59
CA ALA A 63 8.62 0.65 -1.77
C ALA A 63 7.25 -0.01 -1.51
N ILE A 64 7.06 -0.61 -0.33
CA ILE A 64 5.76 -1.17 0.08
C ILE A 64 4.71 -0.06 0.24
N GLU A 65 5.06 1.04 0.90
CA GLU A 65 4.16 2.19 1.10
C GLU A 65 3.75 2.80 -0.24
N ALA A 66 4.72 3.09 -1.11
CA ALA A 66 4.46 3.64 -2.44
C ALA A 66 3.59 2.70 -3.31
N TRP A 67 3.80 1.38 -3.22
CA TRP A 67 2.98 0.42 -3.95
C TRP A 67 1.53 0.42 -3.45
N LEU A 68 1.34 0.47 -2.13
CA LEU A 68 0.02 0.49 -1.50
C LEU A 68 -0.73 1.79 -1.82
N ASP A 69 -0.03 2.92 -1.86
CA ASP A 69 -0.61 4.21 -2.25
C ASP A 69 -1.17 4.16 -3.67
N VAL A 70 -0.38 3.67 -4.64
CA VAL A 70 -0.82 3.50 -6.03
C VAL A 70 -1.97 2.50 -6.15
N ALA A 71 -1.92 1.39 -5.40
CA ALA A 71 -3.00 0.40 -5.39
C ALA A 71 -4.31 1.00 -4.85
N ASN A 72 -4.22 1.85 -3.82
CA ASN A 72 -5.38 2.52 -3.22
C ASN A 72 -5.94 3.60 -4.15
N GLU A 73 -5.09 4.36 -4.85
CA GLU A 73 -5.50 5.31 -5.88
C GLU A 73 -6.25 4.61 -7.03
N LYS A 74 -5.73 3.48 -7.53
CA LYS A 74 -6.43 2.68 -8.56
C LYS A 74 -7.78 2.16 -8.10
N ALA A 75 -7.87 1.68 -6.86
CA ALA A 75 -9.13 1.23 -6.28
C ALA A 75 -10.18 2.35 -6.19
N ASN A 76 -9.76 3.61 -6.02
CA ASN A 76 -10.64 4.76 -6.04
C ASN A 76 -11.03 5.17 -7.48
N LEU A 77 -10.10 5.11 -8.44
CA LEU A 77 -10.36 5.41 -9.85
C LEU A 77 -11.33 4.41 -10.51
N GLU A 78 -11.24 3.12 -10.17
CA GLU A 78 -12.21 2.11 -10.63
C GLU A 78 -13.61 2.28 -10.03
N LYS A 79 -13.72 2.98 -8.90
CA LYS A 79 -15.01 3.30 -8.28
C LYS A 79 -15.71 4.47 -9.00
N ASP A 80 -14.93 5.39 -9.55
CA ASP A 80 -15.44 6.56 -10.28
C ASP A 80 -15.70 6.28 -11.77
N SER A 81 -15.11 5.24 -12.36
CA SER A 81 -15.33 4.88 -13.77
C SER A 81 -16.68 4.21 -14.08
N LYS A 82 -17.53 3.97 -13.07
CA LYS A 82 -18.90 3.43 -13.23
C LYS A 82 -19.95 4.45 -13.66
N LEU A 83 -19.57 5.69 -14.01
CA LEU A 83 -20.47 6.69 -14.58
C LEU A 83 -20.25 6.89 -16.08
N VAL A 84 -20.24 5.80 -16.86
CA VAL A 84 -20.52 5.91 -18.30
C VAL A 84 -22.04 5.97 -18.45
N LYS A 85 -22.60 7.19 -18.42
CA LYS A 85 -23.98 7.38 -18.87
C LYS A 85 -23.99 7.21 -20.38
N GLU A 86 -24.58 6.11 -20.84
CA GLU A 86 -25.03 5.98 -22.22
C GLU A 86 -26.05 7.09 -22.47
N VAL A 87 -25.70 8.05 -23.33
CA VAL A 87 -26.60 9.14 -23.71
C VAL A 87 -27.15 8.79 -25.09
N GLU A 88 -28.41 8.38 -25.15
CA GLU A 88 -29.13 8.33 -26.41
C GLU A 88 -29.33 9.77 -26.91
N ILE A 89 -28.70 10.10 -28.03
CA ILE A 89 -28.99 11.30 -28.80
C ILE A 89 -30.03 10.90 -29.84
N SER A 90 -31.28 11.27 -29.62
CA SER A 90 -32.32 11.23 -30.64
C SER A 90 -32.23 12.50 -31.51
N ILE A 91 -32.15 12.27 -32.82
CA ILE A 91 -31.94 13.25 -33.90
C ILE A 91 -33.05 14.31 -33.93
#